data_AF-A0A7V5BRB1-F1
#
_entry.id   AF-A0A7V5BRB1-F1
#
_cell.length_a   1.000
_cell.length_b   1.000
_cell.length_c   1.000
_cell.angle_alpha   90.00
_cell.angle_beta   90.00
_cell.angle_gamma   90.00
#
_symmetry.space_group_name_H-M   'P 1'
#
loop_
_entity.id
_entity.type
_entity.pdbx_description
1 polymer ?
#
loop_
_entity_poly.entity_id
_entity_poly.type
_entity_poly.pdbx_seq_one_letter_code
_entity_poly.pdbx_strand_id
1 'polypeptide(L)'
;MSSSTRHRPFGVTLLAIFAYIAGIVAIFHTLQMLHLLPILKIGDKAFFGFSLFGAIMWGILALIYFWVGKMLWNLNEQGWLFVVVLSILNLIFAFVAVIGRTPFAAMLPAVLINAIVLIYALLPGTKAAFQVNGQKTS
;
A
#
# COMPACT_ATOMS: atom_id res chain seq x y z
N MET A 1 10.29 -30.84 16.72
CA MET A 1 10.05 -29.97 15.56
C MET A 1 8.67 -29.32 15.72
N SER A 2 8.58 -28.18 16.41
CA SER A 2 7.33 -27.41 16.47
C SER A 2 7.28 -26.52 15.23
N SER A 3 6.35 -26.79 14.33
CA SER A 3 6.02 -25.96 13.18
C SER A 3 5.43 -24.63 13.68
N SER A 4 6.30 -23.67 14.00
CA SER A 4 5.90 -22.29 14.28
C SER A 4 5.11 -21.77 13.09
N THR A 5 3.78 -21.81 13.23
CA THR A 5 2.84 -21.33 12.22
C THR A 5 3.10 -19.83 12.11
N ARG A 6 3.86 -19.44 11.09
CA ARG A 6 4.28 -18.06 10.84
C ARG A 6 3.01 -17.25 10.65
N HIS A 7 2.50 -16.64 11.72
CA HIS A 7 1.20 -15.96 11.73
C HIS A 7 1.34 -14.70 10.88
N ARG A 8 0.89 -14.78 9.62
CA ARG A 8 0.84 -13.65 8.71
C ARG A 8 -0.18 -12.66 9.26
N PRO A 9 0.23 -11.46 9.71
CA PRO A 9 -0.72 -10.50 10.25
C PRO A 9 -1.74 -10.16 9.15
N PHE A 10 -3.03 -10.29 9.45
CA PHE A 10 -4.10 -10.10 8.46
C PHE A 10 -4.01 -8.74 7.75
N GLY A 11 -3.63 -7.69 8.49
CA GLY A 11 -3.43 -6.34 7.93
C GLY A 11 -2.32 -6.26 6.88
N VAL A 12 -1.26 -7.07 7.01
CA VAL A 12 -0.15 -7.12 6.03
C VAL A 12 -0.62 -7.80 4.75
N THR A 13 -1.39 -8.88 4.87
CA THR A 13 -2.00 -9.54 3.72
C THR A 13 -2.94 -8.60 2.98
N LEU A 14 -3.77 -7.85 3.72
CA LEU A 14 -4.68 -6.86 3.14
C LEU A 14 -3.92 -5.74 2.41
N LEU A 15 -2.86 -5.21 3.02
CA LEU A 15 -1.99 -4.19 2.40
C LEU A 15 -1.25 -4.73 1.17
N ALA A 16 -0.77 -5.97 1.21
CA ALA A 16 -0.15 -6.60 0.05
C ALA A 16 -1.16 -6.71 -1.12
N ILE A 17 -2.40 -7.10 -0.83
CA ILE A 17 -3.49 -7.14 -1.82
C ILE A 17 -3.73 -5.74 -2.40
N PHE A 18 -3.85 -4.71 -1.56
CA PHE A 18 -4.01 -3.33 -2.04
C PHE A 18 -2.82 -2.86 -2.88
N ALA A 19 -1.58 -3.19 -2.51
CA ALA A 19 -0.40 -2.86 -3.30
C ALA A 19 -0.42 -3.55 -4.67
N TYR A 20 -0.82 -4.82 -4.75
CA TYR A 20 -0.99 -5.51 -6.04
C TYR A 20 -2.08 -4.88 -6.90
N ILE A 21 -3.23 -4.51 -6.30
CA ILE A 21 -4.30 -3.80 -7.01
C ILE A 21 -3.79 -2.46 -7.54
N ALA A 22 -3.09 -1.68 -6.72
CA ALA A 22 -2.51 -0.40 -7.12
C ALA A 22 -1.49 -0.56 -8.26
N GLY A 23 -0.68 -1.63 -8.23
CA GLY A 23 0.24 -1.98 -9.31
C GLY A 23 -0.50 -2.30 -10.62
N ILE A 24 -1.60 -3.04 -10.56
CA ILE A 24 -2.45 -3.33 -11.73
C ILE A 24 -3.05 -2.04 -12.28
N VAL A 25 -3.59 -1.17 -11.43
CA VAL A 25 -4.14 0.14 -11.84
C VAL A 25 -3.07 1.01 -12.51
N ALA A 26 -1.85 1.02 -11.97
CA ALA A 26 -0.73 1.74 -12.57
C ALA A 26 -0.34 1.18 -13.96
N ILE A 27 -0.41 -0.14 -14.16
CA ILE A 27 -0.24 -0.76 -15.49
C ILE A 27 -1.35 -0.29 -16.44
N PHE A 28 -2.61 -0.28 -16.00
CA PHE A 28 -3.71 0.21 -16.84
C PHE A 28 -3.47 1.66 -17.30
N HIS A 29 -3.06 2.55 -16.41
CA HIS A 29 -2.71 3.92 -16.78
C HIS A 29 -1.50 4.00 -17.72
N THR A 30 -0.48 3.16 -17.51
CA THR A 30 0.68 3.05 -18.41
C THR A 30 0.24 2.68 -19.83
N LEU A 31 -0.58 1.63 -19.95
CA LEU A 31 -1.08 1.13 -21.23
C LEU A 31 -2.05 2.12 -21.90
N GLN A 32 -2.88 2.82 -21.12
CA GLN A 32 -3.76 3.90 -21.62
C GLN A 32 -2.93 5.05 -22.21
N MET A 33 -1.88 5.52 -21.52
CA MET A 33 -1.00 6.59 -22.00
C MET A 33 -0.16 6.17 -23.22
N LEU A 34 0.10 4.87 -23.37
CA LEU A 34 0.78 4.29 -24.54
C LEU A 34 -0.19 3.95 -25.68
N HIS A 35 -1.48 4.27 -25.53
CA HIS A 35 -2.58 3.92 -26.45
C HIS A 35 -2.73 2.42 -26.78
N LEU A 36 -2.13 1.52 -25.97
CA LEU A 36 -2.31 0.07 -26.11
C LEU A 36 -3.67 -0.41 -25.60
N LEU A 37 -4.36 0.41 -24.79
CA LEU A 37 -5.73 0.18 -24.34
C LEU A 37 -6.62 1.37 -24.71
N PRO A 38 -7.92 1.13 -25.03
CA PRO A 38 -8.86 2.21 -25.29
C PRO A 38 -9.00 3.09 -24.05
N ILE A 39 -8.71 4.38 -24.22
CA ILE A 39 -8.98 5.41 -23.20
C ILE A 39 -10.49 5.47 -23.01
N LEU A 40 -10.98 5.03 -21.86
CA LEU A 40 -12.39 5.16 -21.49
C LEU A 40 -12.70 6.67 -21.36
N LYS A 41 -13.27 7.24 -22.43
CA LYS A 41 -13.70 8.64 -22.49
C LYS A 41 -14.92 8.86 -21.58
N ILE A 42 -14.69 9.01 -20.28
CA ILE A 42 -15.69 9.54 -19.37
C ILE A 42 -15.63 11.07 -19.48
N GLY A 43 -16.31 11.61 -20.50
CA GLY A 43 -16.43 13.05 -20.79
C GLY A 43 -15.46 13.60 -21.85
N ASP A 44 -15.71 14.86 -22.24
CA ASP A 44 -15.05 15.62 -23.32
C ASP A 44 -13.62 16.08 -23.03
N LYS A 45 -13.04 15.63 -21.91
CA LYS A 45 -11.67 15.99 -21.52
C LYS A 45 -10.79 14.76 -21.64
N ALA A 46 -10.11 14.64 -22.77
CA ALA A 46 -8.98 13.74 -22.94
C ALA A 46 -7.82 14.22 -22.04
N PHE A 47 -7.89 13.95 -20.73
CA PHE A 47 -6.84 14.30 -19.77
C PHE A 47 -5.57 13.44 -19.93
N PHE A 48 -5.65 12.34 -20.68
CA PHE A 48 -4.53 11.43 -20.94
C PHE A 48 -4.20 11.44 -22.44
N GLY A 49 -3.47 12.48 -22.88
CA GLY A 49 -2.79 12.45 -24.18
C GLY A 49 -1.60 11.48 -24.17
N PHE A 50 -1.13 11.08 -25.35
CA PHE A 50 0.08 10.27 -25.51
C PHE A 50 1.25 10.99 -24.82
N SER A 51 1.73 10.43 -23.72
CA SER A 51 2.89 10.95 -22.99
C SER A 51 3.80 9.80 -22.62
N LEU A 52 4.86 9.61 -23.40
CA LEU A 52 5.87 8.58 -23.12
C LEU A 52 6.45 8.75 -21.71
N PHE A 53 6.65 10.02 -21.28
CA PHE A 53 7.08 10.34 -19.94
C PHE A 53 6.08 9.91 -18.86
N GLY A 54 4.79 10.17 -19.07
CA GLY A 54 3.73 9.74 -18.16
C GLY A 54 3.64 8.21 -18.09
N ALA A 55 3.71 7.54 -19.24
CA ALA A 55 3.71 6.07 -19.31
C ALA A 55 4.91 5.47 -18.55
N ILE A 56 6.12 6.03 -18.71
CA ILE A 56 7.30 5.59 -17.98
C ILE A 56 7.12 5.82 -16.47
N MET A 57 6.60 6.97 -16.05
CA MET A 57 6.35 7.27 -14.63
C MET A 57 5.35 6.29 -14.01
N TRP A 58 4.22 6.04 -14.67
CA TRP A 58 3.24 5.06 -14.21
C TRP A 58 3.79 3.63 -14.23
N GLY A 59 4.61 3.29 -15.23
CA GLY A 59 5.25 1.97 -15.33
C GLY A 59 6.24 1.73 -14.18
N ILE A 60 7.04 2.74 -13.84
CA ILE A 60 7.93 2.70 -12.67
C ILE A 60 7.10 2.56 -11.39
N LEU A 61 6.02 3.32 -11.25
CA LEU A 61 5.12 3.23 -10.09
C LEU A 61 4.51 1.84 -9.95
N ALA A 62 4.11 1.21 -11.06
CA ALA A 62 3.62 -0.16 -11.07
C ALA A 62 4.69 -1.12 -10.54
N LEU A 63 5.92 -1.04 -11.05
CA LEU A 63 7.03 -1.88 -10.58
C LEU A 63 7.29 -1.71 -9.08
N ILE A 64 7.25 -0.47 -8.58
CA ILE A 64 7.36 -0.19 -7.14
C ILE A 64 6.25 -0.87 -6.36
N TYR A 65 4.99 -0.78 -6.81
CA TYR A 65 3.86 -1.43 -6.15
C TYR A 65 3.98 -2.96 -6.13
N PHE A 66 4.38 -3.59 -7.24
CA PHE A 66 4.63 -5.04 -7.27
C PHE A 66 5.79 -5.44 -6.36
N TRP A 67 6.85 -4.63 -6.30
CA TRP A 67 7.99 -4.85 -5.43
C TRP A 67 7.64 -4.73 -3.95
N VAL A 68 6.89 -3.69 -3.59
CA VAL A 68 6.32 -3.49 -2.24
C VAL A 68 5.39 -4.64 -1.88
N GLY A 69 4.47 -5.02 -2.78
CA GLY A 69 3.57 -6.15 -2.58
C GLY A 69 4.33 -7.45 -2.31
N LYS A 70 5.41 -7.71 -3.06
CA LYS A 70 6.30 -8.86 -2.84
C LYS A 70 7.02 -8.78 -1.48
N MET A 71 7.50 -7.61 -1.07
CA MET A 71 8.14 -7.42 0.24
C MET A 71 7.17 -7.65 1.40
N LEU A 72 5.96 -7.11 1.30
CA LEU A 72 4.89 -7.32 2.27
C LEU A 72 4.49 -8.81 2.35
N TRP A 73 4.38 -9.48 1.20
CA TRP A 73 4.06 -10.91 1.13
C TRP A 73 5.14 -11.81 1.74
N ASN A 74 6.41 -11.42 1.60
CA ASN A 74 7.55 -12.16 2.12
C ASN A 74 7.87 -11.85 3.59
N LEU A 75 7.10 -10.97 4.25
CA LEU A 75 7.34 -10.53 5.63
C LEU A 75 8.78 -10.02 5.85
N ASN A 76 9.31 -9.25 4.89
CA ASN A 76 10.64 -8.65 4.99
C ASN A 76 10.64 -7.50 6.01
N GLU A 77 11.75 -7.26 6.70
CA GLU A 77 11.94 -6.17 7.68
C GLU A 77 11.57 -4.79 7.08
N GLN A 78 11.95 -4.53 5.83
CA GLN A 78 11.58 -3.31 5.11
C GLN A 78 10.06 -3.18 4.89
N GLY A 79 9.33 -4.30 4.76
CA GLY A 79 7.88 -4.30 4.65
C GLY A 79 7.19 -3.83 5.94
N TRP A 80 7.75 -4.14 7.11
CA TRP A 80 7.24 -3.64 8.39
C TRP A 80 7.30 -2.11 8.47
N LEU A 81 8.47 -1.52 8.15
CA LEU A 81 8.64 -0.07 8.08
C LEU A 81 7.63 0.57 7.12
N PHE A 82 7.39 -0.06 5.97
CA PHE A 82 6.42 0.45 5.00
C PHE A 82 4.99 0.47 5.54
N VAL A 83 4.55 -0.58 6.24
CA VAL A 83 3.21 -0.62 6.89
C VAL A 83 3.08 0.47 7.95
N VAL A 84 4.10 0.63 8.80
CA VAL A 84 4.11 1.66 9.85
C VAL A 84 4.03 3.05 9.23
N VAL A 85 4.90 3.34 8.25
CA VAL A 85 4.93 4.63 7.56
C VAL A 85 3.62 4.91 6.84
N LEU A 86 3.06 3.94 6.09
CA LEU A 86 1.78 4.11 5.41
C LEU A 86 0.63 4.36 6.37
N SER A 87 0.57 3.64 7.48
CA SER A 87 -0.51 3.80 8.46
C SER A 87 -0.46 5.18 9.11
N ILE A 88 0.75 5.67 9.44
CA ILE A 88 0.97 7.02 9.96
C ILE A 88 0.58 8.06 8.89
N LEU A 89 1.04 7.90 7.66
CA LEU A 89 0.73 8.81 6.55
C LEU A 89 -0.78 8.89 6.28
N ASN A 90 -1.48 7.75 6.27
CA ASN A 90 -2.93 7.71 6.10
C ASN A 90 -3.68 8.37 7.26
N LEU A 91 -3.20 8.22 8.51
CA LEU A 91 -3.76 8.93 9.65
C LEU A 91 -3.57 10.45 9.51
N ILE A 92 -2.40 10.89 9.05
CA ILE A 92 -2.13 12.30 8.75
C ILE A 92 -3.08 12.79 7.64
N PHE A 93 -3.24 12.05 6.55
CA PHE A 93 -4.17 12.42 5.48
C PHE A 93 -5.62 12.45 5.93
N ALA A 94 -6.06 11.48 6.75
CA ALA A 94 -7.39 11.51 7.31
C ALA A 94 -7.59 12.76 8.18
N PHE A 95 -6.60 13.14 8.98
CA PHE A 95 -6.63 14.36 9.79
C PHE A 95 -6.68 15.64 8.94
N VAL A 96 -5.82 15.73 7.92
CA VAL A 96 -5.80 16.85 6.96
C VAL A 96 -7.13 16.94 6.20
N ALA A 97 -7.73 15.81 5.82
CA ALA A 97 -9.00 15.78 5.12
C ALA A 97 -10.16 16.28 6.00
N VAL A 98 -10.14 15.99 7.30
CA VAL A 98 -11.11 16.53 8.27
C VAL A 98 -10.97 18.05 8.37
N ILE A 99 -9.75 18.59 8.41
CA ILE A 99 -9.48 20.04 8.34
C ILE A 99 -9.96 20.62 7.00
N GLY A 100 -9.80 19.87 5.91
CA GLY A 100 -10.24 20.20 4.55
C GLY A 100 -11.75 20.16 4.31
N ARG A 101 -12.57 20.18 5.37
CA ARG A 101 -14.06 20.11 5.36
C ARG A 101 -14.65 18.75 5.01
N THR A 102 -13.88 17.67 5.08
CA THR A 102 -14.47 16.34 4.99
C THR A 102 -15.09 15.94 6.33
N PRO A 103 -16.35 15.44 6.38
CA PRO A 103 -16.96 15.03 7.63
C PRO A 103 -16.14 13.96 8.35
N PHE A 104 -15.93 14.10 9.66
CA PHE A 104 -15.19 13.11 10.46
C PHE A 104 -15.79 11.70 10.35
N ALA A 105 -17.12 11.59 10.27
CA ALA A 105 -17.82 10.33 10.04
C ALA A 105 -17.42 9.62 8.73
N ALA A 106 -17.06 10.38 7.68
CA ALA A 106 -16.58 9.82 6.42
C ALA A 106 -15.14 9.32 6.52
N MET A 107 -14.34 9.88 7.45
CA MET A 107 -12.94 9.51 7.68
C MET A 107 -12.78 8.43 8.77
N LEU A 108 -13.81 8.20 9.59
CA LEU A 108 -13.84 7.23 10.67
C LEU A 108 -13.36 5.82 10.26
N PRO A 109 -13.79 5.25 9.13
CA PRO A 109 -13.29 3.96 8.66
C PRO A 109 -11.78 3.98 8.39
N ALA A 110 -11.29 5.02 7.73
CA ALA A 110 -9.87 5.16 7.41
C ALA A 110 -9.04 5.34 8.69
N VAL A 111 -9.49 6.17 9.64
CA VAL A 111 -8.82 6.40 10.92
C VAL A 111 -8.77 5.10 11.73
N LEU A 112 -9.89 4.40 11.90
CA LEU A 112 -9.95 3.17 12.68
C LEU A 112 -9.08 2.06 12.07
N ILE A 113 -9.19 1.82 10.77
CA ILE A 113 -8.41 0.79 10.10
C ILE A 113 -6.91 1.09 10.24
N ASN A 114 -6.47 2.31 9.92
CA ASN A 114 -5.05 2.65 9.99
C ASN A 114 -4.53 2.69 11.43
N ALA A 115 -5.33 3.13 12.41
CA ALA A 115 -4.96 3.08 13.83
C ALA A 115 -4.79 1.64 14.32
N ILE A 116 -5.73 0.74 13.99
CA ILE A 116 -5.64 -0.69 14.37
C ILE A 116 -4.42 -1.33 13.70
N VAL A 117 -4.19 -1.06 12.42
CA VAL A 117 -3.01 -1.57 11.68
C VAL A 117 -1.71 -1.06 12.31
N LEU A 118 -1.64 0.22 12.68
CA LEU A 118 -0.47 0.80 13.32
C LEU A 118 -0.22 0.17 14.70
N ILE A 119 -1.26 0.04 15.52
CA ILE A 119 -1.17 -0.64 16.82
C ILE A 119 -0.65 -2.06 16.61
N TYR A 120 -1.27 -2.83 15.71
CA TYR A 120 -0.82 -4.18 15.35
C TYR A 120 0.64 -4.21 14.89
N ALA A 121 1.07 -3.27 14.05
CA ALA A 121 2.45 -3.21 13.58
C ALA A 121 3.44 -2.94 14.71
N LEU A 122 3.04 -2.19 15.74
CA LEU A 122 3.88 -1.86 16.90
C LEU A 122 3.92 -2.99 17.95
N LEU A 123 2.99 -3.95 17.91
CA LEU A 123 2.98 -5.08 18.84
C LEU A 123 4.27 -5.93 18.71
N PRO A 124 4.81 -6.43 19.84
CA PRO A 124 6.05 -7.22 19.86
C PRO A 124 5.95 -8.52 19.06
N GLY A 125 4.76 -9.13 18.98
CA GLY A 125 4.52 -10.32 18.16
C GLY A 125 4.64 -10.05 16.65
N THR A 126 4.28 -8.86 16.19
CA THR A 126 4.42 -8.46 14.78
C THR A 126 5.86 -8.11 14.46
N LYS A 127 6.56 -7.41 15.36
CA LYS A 127 8.01 -7.18 15.26
C LYS A 127 8.80 -8.49 15.19
N ALA A 128 8.41 -9.50 15.96
CA ALA A 128 9.01 -10.84 15.91
C ALA A 128 8.72 -11.58 14.59
N ALA A 129 7.51 -11.46 14.05
CA ALA A 129 7.14 -12.07 12.76
C ALA A 129 7.91 -11.48 11.56
N PHE A 130 8.32 -10.21 11.67
CA PHE A 130 9.15 -9.51 10.68
C PHE A 130 10.66 -9.59 10.96
N GLN A 131 11.09 -10.41 11.94
CA GLN A 131 12.50 -10.56 12.34
C GLN A 131 13.20 -9.26 12.78
N VAL A 132 12.44 -8.21 13.11
CA VAL A 132 12.95 -6.89 13.55
C VAL A 132 13.72 -7.00 14.88
N ASN A 133 13.43 -8.04 15.66
CA ASN A 133 14.24 -8.40 16.81
C ASN A 133 15.14 -9.56 16.41
N GLY A 134 16.40 -9.25 16.10
CA GLY A 134 17.49 -10.21 16.13
C GLY A 134 17.59 -10.84 17.52
N GLN A 135 16.78 -11.85 17.80
CA GLN A 135 16.96 -12.68 18.97
C GLN A 135 18.15 -13.58 18.68
N LYS A 136 19.32 -13.10 19.11
CA LYS A 136 20.44 -13.92 19.53
C LYS A 136 19.90 -14.95 20.53
N THR A 137 19.47 -16.11 20.06
CA THR A 137 19.39 -17.30 20.89
C THR A 137 20.81 -17.84 20.97
N SER A 138 21.54 -17.36 21.98
CA SER A 138 22.69 -18.09 22.54
C SER A 138 22.21 -19.37 23.21
#